data_AF-A0AAU2F7Y8-F1
#
_entry.id   AF-A0AAU2F7Y8-F1
#
_cell.length_a   1.000
_cell.length_b   1.000
_cell.length_c   1.000
_cell.angle_alpha   90.00
_cell.angle_beta   90.00
_cell.angle_gamma   90.00
#
_symmetry.space_group_name_H-M   'P 1'
#
loop_
_entity.id
_entity.type
_entity.pdbx_description
1 polymer ?
#
loop_
_entity_poly.entity_id
_entity_poly.type
_entity_poly.pdbx_seq_one_letter_code
_entity_poly.pdbx_strand_id
1 'polypeptide(L)'
;MVFQIGNIFLLAESLLVVAYSALLASSDANRTSEILAILRALATFGLITSAAWCYMAHRQLQFAQRLEDRAKSRMSDYAESVSHASSPGLESKLLLAYLMPVVAGIMWILFLVIV
;
A
#
# COMPACT_ATOMS: atom_id res chain seq x y z
N MET A 1 -2.76 0.44 -14.90
CA MET A 1 -3.00 1.26 -13.69
C MET A 1 -2.18 0.85 -12.46
N VAL A 2 -1.32 -0.17 -12.54
CA VAL A 2 -0.34 -0.52 -11.50
C VAL A 2 0.51 0.70 -11.06
N PHE A 3 0.79 1.62 -12.00
CA PHE A 3 1.47 2.88 -11.71
C PHE A 3 0.77 3.76 -10.66
N GLN A 4 -0.57 3.83 -10.64
CA GLN A 4 -1.28 4.66 -9.64
C GLN A 4 -1.18 4.05 -8.25
N ILE A 5 -1.26 2.73 -8.14
CA ILE A 5 -1.10 2.00 -6.88
C ILE A 5 0.34 2.11 -6.37
N GLY A 6 1.31 1.90 -7.27
CA GLY A 6 2.73 2.05 -6.93
C GLY A 6 3.09 3.47 -6.47
N ASN A 7 2.44 4.49 -7.01
CA ASN A 7 2.70 5.87 -6.61
C ASN A 7 2.22 6.17 -5.17
N ILE A 8 1.05 5.63 -4.78
CA ILE A 8 0.53 5.77 -3.41
C ILE A 8 1.44 5.06 -2.41
N PHE A 9 1.95 3.88 -2.77
CA PHE A 9 2.93 3.16 -1.97
C PHE A 9 4.23 3.95 -1.79
N LEU A 10 4.84 4.43 -2.88
CA LEU A 10 6.07 5.22 -2.83
C LEU A 10 5.89 6.51 -2.01
N LEU A 11 4.71 7.13 -2.09
CA LEU A 11 4.38 8.30 -1.30
C LEU A 11 4.28 7.96 0.19
N ALA A 12 3.66 6.83 0.56
CA ALA A 12 3.59 6.40 1.95
C ALA A 12 4.97 6.05 2.52
N GLU A 13 5.81 5.31 1.78
CA GLU A 13 7.16 4.94 2.22
C GLU A 13 8.10 6.16 2.33
N SER A 14 8.03 7.10 1.39
CA SER A 14 8.83 8.32 1.45
C SER A 14 8.44 9.20 2.66
N LEU A 15 7.16 9.30 2.98
CA LEU A 15 6.70 9.96 4.20
C LEU A 15 7.23 9.27 5.47
N LEU A 16 7.26 7.94 5.49
CA LEU A 16 7.80 7.18 6.62
C LEU A 16 9.29 7.47 6.84
N VAL A 17 10.08 7.50 5.76
CA VAL A 17 11.52 7.84 5.81
C VAL A 17 11.74 9.25 6.35
N VAL A 18 10.93 10.21 5.90
CA VAL A 18 10.97 11.60 6.39
C VAL A 18 10.63 11.65 7.88
N ALA A 19 9.59 10.92 8.31
CA ALA A 19 9.17 10.87 9.71
C ALA A 19 10.27 10.32 10.63
N TYR A 20 10.91 9.20 10.25
CA TYR A 20 12.02 8.61 11.00
C TYR A 20 13.24 9.54 11.04
N SER A 21 13.56 10.20 9.92
CA SER A 21 14.70 11.13 9.85
C SER A 21 14.47 12.35 10.77
N ALA A 22 13.25 12.87 10.80
CA ALA A 22 12.87 13.98 11.68
C ALA A 22 12.92 13.58 13.17
N LEU A 23 12.49 12.36 13.50
CA LEU A 23 12.61 11.81 14.86
C LEU A 23 14.07 11.66 15.32
N LEU A 24 14.96 11.18 14.43
CA LEU A 24 16.38 11.05 14.74
C LEU A 24 17.08 12.41 14.88
N ALA A 25 16.61 13.43 14.16
CA ALA A 25 17.17 14.78 14.20
C ALA A 25 16.71 15.62 15.40
N SER A 26 15.63 15.22 16.10
CA SER A 26 15.10 15.98 17.23
C SER A 26 15.94 15.75 18.50
N SER A 27 17.02 16.51 18.66
CA SER A 27 17.88 16.50 19.86
C SER A 27 17.55 17.58 20.90
N ASP A 28 16.73 18.58 20.53
CA ASP A 28 16.40 19.71 21.40
C ASP A 28 15.08 19.52 22.18
N ALA A 29 15.17 19.57 23.50
CA ALA A 29 14.06 19.38 24.45
C ALA A 29 12.95 20.46 24.37
N ASN A 30 13.25 21.66 23.84
CA ASN A 30 12.29 22.77 23.75
C ASN A 30 11.42 22.73 22.49
N ARG A 31 11.82 22.01 21.43
CA ARG A 31 11.05 21.85 20.18
C ARG A 31 10.31 20.52 20.10
N THR A 32 10.46 19.68 21.11
CA THR A 32 9.99 18.29 21.06
C THR A 32 8.47 18.22 20.94
N SER A 33 7.72 19.10 21.60
CA SER A 33 6.23 19.09 21.58
C SER A 33 5.65 19.44 20.20
N GLU A 34 6.20 20.44 19.51
CA GLU A 34 5.77 20.83 18.15
C GLU A 34 6.13 19.75 17.12
N ILE A 35 7.33 19.18 17.24
CA ILE A 35 7.80 18.09 16.37
C ILE A 35 6.93 16.84 16.57
N LEU A 36 6.60 16.50 17.83
CA LEU A 36 5.68 15.40 18.17
C LEU A 36 4.31 15.55 17.49
N ALA A 37 3.74 16.77 17.49
CA ALA A 37 2.47 17.04 16.84
C ALA A 37 2.56 16.82 15.31
N ILE A 38 3.64 17.28 14.67
CA ILE A 38 3.88 17.10 13.23
C ILE A 38 4.06 15.61 12.90
N LEU A 39 4.84 14.87 13.70
CA LEU A 39 5.06 13.44 13.49
C LEU A 39 3.75 12.63 13.62
N ARG A 40 2.88 12.98 14.57
CA ARG A 40 1.55 12.37 14.70
C ARG A 40 0.65 12.69 13.51
N ALA A 41 0.70 13.92 13.01
CA ALA A 41 -0.02 14.29 11.79
C ALA A 41 0.50 13.54 10.55
N LEU A 42 1.81 13.31 10.46
CA LEU A 42 2.39 12.47 9.41
C LEU A 42 1.92 11.02 9.54
N ALA A 43 1.91 10.49 10.76
CA ALA A 43 1.49 9.13 11.05
C ALA A 43 0.02 8.88 10.70
N THR A 44 -0.87 9.80 11.05
CA THR A 44 -2.30 9.72 10.70
C THR A 44 -2.49 9.78 9.18
N PHE A 45 -1.74 10.64 8.49
CA PHE A 45 -1.76 10.70 7.03
C PHE A 45 -1.27 9.39 6.40
N GLY A 46 -0.20 8.81 6.94
CA GLY A 46 0.32 7.50 6.54
C GLY A 46 -0.69 6.37 6.68
N LEU A 47 -1.44 6.35 7.79
CA LEU A 47 -2.53 5.40 8.02
C LEU A 47 -3.67 5.57 7.02
N ILE A 48 -4.14 6.81 6.82
CA ILE A 48 -5.19 7.12 5.85
C ILE A 48 -4.77 6.67 4.45
N THR A 49 -3.52 6.94 4.08
CA THR A 49 -2.96 6.57 2.77
C THR A 49 -2.88 5.05 2.61
N SER A 50 -2.46 4.33 3.66
CA SER A 50 -2.41 2.87 3.67
C SER A 50 -3.81 2.23 3.56
N ALA A 51 -4.80 2.80 4.24
CA ALA A 51 -6.20 2.37 4.15
C ALA A 51 -6.79 2.63 2.76
N ALA A 52 -6.55 3.83 2.21
CA ALA A 52 -6.96 4.18 0.85
C ALA A 52 -6.32 3.25 -0.19
N TRP A 53 -5.04 2.93 -0.01
CA TRP A 53 -4.35 1.96 -0.85
C TRP A 53 -4.99 0.57 -0.78
N CYS A 54 -5.22 0.03 0.42
CA CYS A 54 -5.88 -1.26 0.62
C CYS A 54 -7.25 -1.30 -0.09
N TYR A 55 -8.06 -0.25 0.09
CA TYR A 55 -9.36 -0.13 -0.55
C TYR A 55 -9.27 -0.10 -2.08
N MET A 56 -8.37 0.72 -2.64
CA MET A 56 -8.17 0.80 -4.09
C MET A 56 -7.67 -0.52 -4.67
N ALA A 57 -6.73 -1.17 -3.99
CA ALA A 57 -6.18 -2.45 -4.42
C ALA A 57 -7.25 -3.55 -4.41
N HIS A 58 -8.08 -3.61 -3.37
CA HIS A 58 -9.23 -4.51 -3.31
C HIS A 58 -10.21 -4.29 -4.47
N ARG A 59 -10.59 -3.03 -4.71
CA ARG A 59 -11.51 -2.68 -5.80
C ARG A 59 -10.94 -3.05 -7.17
N GLN A 60 -9.64 -2.84 -7.38
CA GLN A 60 -8.98 -3.21 -8.64
C GLN A 60 -8.92 -4.72 -8.83
N LEU A 61 -8.68 -5.48 -7.76
CA LEU A 61 -8.67 -6.94 -7.82
C LEU A 61 -10.04 -7.46 -8.28
N GLN A 62 -11.13 -6.96 -7.70
CA GLN A 62 -12.49 -7.32 -8.13
C GLN A 62 -12.77 -6.94 -9.59
N PHE A 63 -12.31 -5.76 -10.02
CA PHE A 63 -12.49 -5.33 -11.41
C PHE A 63 -11.70 -6.20 -12.39
N ALA A 64 -10.46 -6.53 -12.05
CA ALA A 64 -9.59 -7.38 -12.87
C ALA A 64 -10.19 -8.79 -13.00
N GLN A 65 -10.69 -9.38 -11.90
CA GLN A 65 -11.36 -10.68 -11.93
C GLN A 65 -12.58 -10.68 -12.88
N ARG A 66 -13.47 -9.69 -12.73
CA ARG A 66 -14.66 -9.59 -13.60
C ARG A 66 -14.31 -9.36 -15.07
N LEU A 67 -13.23 -8.63 -15.34
CA LEU A 67 -12.76 -8.39 -16.71
C LEU A 67 -12.15 -9.68 -17.29
N GLU A 68 -11.39 -10.41 -16.49
CA GLU A 68 -10.79 -11.70 -16.85
C GLU A 68 -11.88 -12.73 -17.18
N ASP A 69 -12.94 -12.82 -16.37
CA ASP A 69 -14.08 -13.71 -16.63
C ASP A 69 -14.81 -13.36 -17.93
N ARG A 70 -14.99 -12.06 -18.21
CA ARG A 70 -15.58 -11.59 -19.48
C ARG A 70 -14.66 -11.84 -20.68
N ALA A 71 -13.35 -11.72 -20.50
CA ALA A 71 -12.39 -11.98 -21.57
C ALA A 71 -12.36 -13.48 -21.91
N LYS A 72 -12.31 -14.36 -20.91
CA LYS A 72 -12.35 -15.82 -21.07
C LYS A 72 -13.62 -16.30 -21.78
N SER A 73 -14.77 -15.69 -21.49
CA SER A 73 -16.05 -16.04 -22.12
C SER A 73 -16.23 -15.54 -23.55
N ARG A 74 -15.47 -14.51 -23.98
CA ARG A 74 -15.58 -13.94 -25.34
C ARG A 74 -14.44 -14.33 -26.28
N MET A 75 -13.30 -14.77 -25.77
CA MET A 75 -12.12 -15.12 -26.57
C MET A 75 -11.56 -16.47 -26.09
N SER A 76 -11.81 -17.52 -26.87
CA SER A 76 -11.32 -18.88 -26.59
C SER A 76 -9.80 -18.97 -26.52
N ASP A 77 -9.11 -18.27 -27.43
CA ASP A 77 -7.65 -18.28 -27.52
C ASP A 77 -7.00 -17.62 -26.29
N TYR A 78 -7.71 -16.66 -25.67
CA TYR A 78 -7.29 -16.05 -24.42
C TYR A 78 -7.46 -17.01 -23.23
N ALA A 79 -8.50 -17.84 -23.23
CA ALA A 79 -8.71 -18.85 -22.20
C ALA A 79 -7.62 -19.93 -22.23
N GLU A 80 -7.20 -20.34 -23.44
CA GLU A 80 -6.16 -21.36 -23.64
C GLU A 80 -4.75 -20.85 -23.27
N SER A 81 -4.45 -19.58 -23.56
CA SER A 81 -3.19 -18.96 -23.15
C SER A 81 -3.11 -18.71 -21.65
N VAL A 82 -4.23 -18.36 -20.99
CA VAL A 82 -4.28 -18.22 -19.52
C VAL A 82 -4.14 -19.58 -18.83
N SER A 83 -4.74 -20.66 -19.35
CA SER A 83 -4.60 -22.00 -18.75
C SER A 83 -3.18 -22.57 -18.86
N HIS A 84 -2.44 -22.21 -19.91
CA HIS A 84 -1.02 -22.56 -20.03
C HIS A 84 -0.09 -21.65 -19.19
N ALA A 85 -0.47 -20.40 -18.95
CA ALA A 85 0.31 -19.45 -18.16
C ALA A 85 -0.02 -19.48 -16.65
N SER A 86 -1.09 -20.17 -16.23
CA SER A 86 -1.47 -20.27 -14.83
C SER A 86 -0.50 -21.18 -14.07
N SER A 87 0.58 -20.57 -13.57
CA SER A 87 1.45 -21.22 -12.59
C SER A 87 0.69 -21.36 -11.26
N PRO A 88 0.66 -22.55 -10.63
CA PRO A 88 0.06 -22.77 -9.32
C PRO A 88 0.98 -22.15 -8.25
N GLY A 89 0.94 -20.84 -8.14
CA GLY A 89 1.68 -20.07 -7.14
C GLY A 89 0.76 -19.14 -6.38
N LEU A 90 1.22 -18.67 -5.21
CA LEU A 90 0.55 -17.61 -4.47
C LEU A 90 0.30 -16.44 -5.43
N GLU A 91 -0.96 -16.05 -5.62
CA GLU A 91 -1.27 -14.97 -6.55
C GLU A 91 -0.53 -13.70 -6.12
N SER A 92 0.53 -13.32 -6.84
CA SER A 92 1.31 -12.12 -6.56
C SER A 92 0.43 -10.86 -6.51
N LYS A 93 -0.72 -10.92 -7.19
CA LYS A 93 -1.79 -9.92 -7.15
C LYS A 93 -2.37 -9.75 -5.73
N LEU A 94 -2.63 -10.84 -5.01
CA LEU A 94 -3.16 -10.81 -3.63
C LEU A 94 -2.11 -10.29 -2.65
N LEU A 95 -0.86 -10.75 -2.78
CA LEU A 95 0.25 -10.24 -1.96
C LEU A 95 0.40 -8.72 -2.10
N LEU A 96 0.44 -8.23 -3.34
CA LEU A 96 0.58 -6.79 -3.59
C LEU A 96 -0.65 -6.01 -3.13
N ALA A 97 -1.85 -6.58 -3.26
CA ALA A 97 -3.10 -5.89 -2.95
C ALA A 97 -3.40 -5.80 -1.45
N TYR A 98 -2.94 -6.76 -0.65
CA TYR A 98 -3.29 -6.84 0.77
C TYR A 98 -2.07 -6.84 1.68
N LEU A 99 -1.05 -7.66 1.39
CA LEU A 99 0.06 -7.81 2.31
C LEU A 99 0.83 -6.49 2.45
N MET A 100 1.18 -5.85 1.34
CA MET A 100 1.92 -4.59 1.40
C MET A 100 1.18 -3.45 2.12
N PRO A 101 -0.09 -3.12 1.80
CA PRO A 101 -0.81 -2.07 2.54
C PRO A 101 -1.02 -2.41 4.01
N VAL A 102 -1.18 -3.69 4.36
CA VAL A 102 -1.26 -4.11 5.78
C VAL A 102 0.08 -3.90 6.49
N VAL A 103 1.19 -4.30 5.88
CA VAL A 103 2.52 -4.10 6.46
C VAL A 103 2.81 -2.61 6.63
N ALA A 104 2.54 -1.79 5.62
CA ALA A 104 2.69 -0.33 5.71
C ALA A 104 1.81 0.26 6.83
N GLY A 105 0.55 -0.17 6.93
CA GLY A 105 -0.35 0.23 8.01
C GLY A 105 0.20 -0.14 9.39
N ILE A 106 0.72 -1.35 9.56
CA ILE A 106 1.34 -1.80 10.82
C ILE A 106 2.54 -0.92 11.17
N MET A 107 3.40 -0.59 10.20
CA MET A 107 4.55 0.29 10.44
C MET A 107 4.11 1.67 10.92
N TRP A 108 3.07 2.25 10.33
CA TRP A 108 2.52 3.52 10.79
C TRP A 108 1.89 3.45 12.18
N ILE A 109 1.21 2.36 12.53
CA ILE A 109 0.68 2.15 13.88
C ILE A 109 1.83 2.07 14.88
N LEU A 110 2.87 1.28 14.59
CA LEU A 110 4.05 1.15 15.44
C LEU A 110 4.75 2.50 15.61
N PHE A 111 4.90 3.27 14.53
CA PHE A 111 5.47 4.61 14.58
C PHE A 111 4.66 5.54 15.48
N LEU A 112 3.33 5.49 15.41
CA LEU A 112 2.43 6.29 16.26
C LEU A 112 2.50 5.88 17.74
N VAL A 113 2.74 4.61 18.05
CA VAL A 113 2.95 4.14 19.43
C VAL A 113 4.27 4.64 20.01
N ILE A 114 5.29 4.80 19.17
CA ILE A 114 6.62 5.28 19.58
C ILE A 114 6.65 6.81 19.83
N VAL A 115 5.73 7.55 19.20
CA VAL A 115 5.71 9.04 19.15
C VAL A 115 4.50 9.65 19.86
#